data_AF-A0A6N8EI87-F1
#
_entry.id   AF-A0A6N8EI87-F1
#
_cell.length_a   1.000
_cell.length_b   1.000
_cell.length_c   1.000
_cell.angle_alpha   90.00
_cell.angle_beta   90.00
_cell.angle_gamma   90.00
#
_symmetry.space_group_name_H-M   'P 1'
#
loop_
_entity.id
_entity.type
_entity.pdbx_description
1 polymer ?
#
loop_
_entity_poly.entity_id
_entity_poly.type
_entity_poly.pdbx_seq_one_letter_code
_entity_poly.pdbx_strand_id
1 'polypeptide(L)'
;MTLRLDEAAQLLAAGDRDRLAFRILNRDPNAPEEILLFHAQQAAEKFIKAVLAVHGIVYRRTHDLLRAAHAVAATHSCTID
;
A
#
# COMPACT_ATOMS: atom_id res chain seq x y z
N MET A 1 -1.62 -8.50 -20.66
CA MET A 1 -2.40 -8.87 -19.46
C MET A 1 -1.47 -9.28 -18.31
N THR A 2 -0.43 -10.08 -18.58
CA THR A 2 0.58 -10.58 -17.63
C THR A 2 1.33 -9.49 -16.84
N LEU A 3 1.82 -8.43 -17.51
CA LEU A 3 2.60 -7.36 -16.88
C LEU A 3 1.92 -6.69 -15.68
N ARG A 4 0.58 -6.56 -15.71
CA ARG A 4 -0.21 -5.95 -14.64
C ARG A 4 -0.31 -6.85 -13.41
N LEU A 5 -0.38 -8.16 -13.63
CA LEU A 5 -0.39 -9.15 -12.55
C LEU A 5 1.00 -9.29 -11.94
N ASP A 6 2.05 -9.21 -12.74
CA ASP A 6 3.44 -9.21 -12.26
C ASP A 6 3.71 -7.98 -11.37
N GLU A 7 3.27 -6.79 -11.81
CA GLU A 7 3.35 -5.57 -11.02
C GLU A 7 2.56 -5.69 -9.71
N ALA A 8 1.32 -6.18 -9.76
CA ALA A 8 0.51 -6.41 -8.57
C ALA A 8 1.18 -7.36 -7.58
N ALA A 9 1.76 -8.46 -8.06
CA ALA A 9 2.48 -9.42 -7.23
C ALA A 9 3.73 -8.81 -6.58
N GLN A 10 4.48 -7.98 -7.31
CA GLN A 10 5.63 -7.25 -6.78
C GLN A 10 5.22 -6.25 -5.69
N LEU A 11 4.12 -5.54 -5.89
CA LEU A 11 3.57 -4.60 -4.93
C LEU A 11 3.08 -5.30 -3.67
N LEU A 12 2.38 -6.43 -3.80
CA LEU A 12 1.97 -7.26 -2.65
C LEU A 12 3.19 -7.72 -1.84
N ALA A 13 4.18 -8.29 -2.50
CA ALA A 13 5.41 -8.76 -1.84
C ALA A 13 6.17 -7.62 -1.16
N ALA A 14 6.18 -6.42 -1.75
CA ALA A 14 6.79 -5.24 -1.15
C ALA A 14 6.00 -4.76 0.08
N GLY A 15 4.67 -4.68 0.00
CA GLY A 15 3.82 -4.30 1.12
C GLY A 15 3.90 -5.28 2.29
N ASP A 16 4.05 -6.59 2.01
CA ASP A 16 4.26 -7.59 3.06
C ASP A 16 5.58 -7.42 3.81
N ARG A 17 6.64 -6.96 3.12
CA ARG A 17 7.91 -6.61 3.77
C ARG A 17 7.75 -5.41 4.70
N ASP A 18 7.03 -4.37 4.29
CA ASP A 18 6.76 -3.22 5.15
C ASP A 18 5.88 -3.62 6.34
N ARG A 19 4.86 -4.45 6.13
CA ARG A 19 4.02 -4.98 7.21
C ARG A 19 4.85 -5.82 8.20
N LEU A 20 5.81 -6.58 7.71
CA LEU A 20 6.75 -7.31 8.58
C LEU A 20 7.63 -6.35 9.38
N ALA A 21 8.20 -5.33 8.74
CA ALA A 21 9.00 -4.30 9.43
C ALA A 21 8.19 -3.59 10.52
N PHE A 22 6.96 -3.16 10.22
CA PHE A 22 6.03 -2.60 11.20
C PHE A 22 5.83 -3.55 12.40
N ARG A 23 5.55 -4.84 12.16
CA ARG A 23 5.35 -5.81 13.25
C ARG A 23 6.59 -6.03 14.12
N ILE A 24 7.78 -5.91 13.54
CA ILE A 24 9.04 -6.01 14.28
C ILE A 24 9.22 -4.76 15.15
N LEU A 25 9.07 -3.57 14.57
CA LEU A 25 9.21 -2.29 15.28
C LEU A 25 8.17 -2.11 16.39
N ASN A 26 6.93 -2.53 16.16
CA ASN A 26 5.85 -2.42 17.15
C ASN A 26 6.09 -3.25 18.42
N ARG A 27 7.06 -4.17 18.41
CA ARG A 27 7.46 -4.96 19.58
C ARG A 27 8.57 -4.31 20.40
N ASP A 28 9.25 -3.30 19.84
CA ASP A 28 10.29 -2.56 20.53
C ASP A 28 9.68 -1.26 21.09
N PRO A 29 9.58 -1.11 22.43
CA PRO A 29 9.03 0.10 23.05
C PRO A 29 9.88 1.35 22.78
N ASN A 30 11.11 1.22 22.29
CA ASN A 30 11.98 2.33 21.93
C ASN A 30 12.01 2.62 20.42
N ALA A 31 11.26 1.88 19.61
CA ALA A 31 11.20 2.13 18.18
C ALA A 31 10.69 3.56 17.92
N PRO A 32 11.36 4.35 17.06
CA PRO A 32 10.87 5.67 16.69
C PRO A 32 9.50 5.56 16.02
N GLU A 33 8.52 6.27 16.57
CA GLU A 33 7.13 6.24 16.09
C GLU A 33 7.03 6.62 14.61
N GLU A 34 7.82 7.59 14.15
CA GLU A 34 7.87 7.99 12.75
C GLU A 34 8.26 6.85 11.80
N ILE A 35 9.21 6.00 12.20
CA ILE A 35 9.68 4.87 11.38
C ILE A 35 8.67 3.73 11.42
N LEU A 36 8.06 3.49 12.60
CA LEU A 36 6.97 2.54 12.77
C LEU A 36 5.80 2.89 11.83
N LEU A 37 5.30 4.13 11.91
CA LEU A 37 4.16 4.59 11.13
C LEU A 37 4.49 4.72 9.64
N PHE A 38 5.74 5.03 9.28
CA PHE A 38 6.19 5.01 7.89
C PHE A 38 5.99 3.63 7.23
N HIS A 39 6.37 2.55 7.92
CA HIS A 39 6.16 1.20 7.40
C HIS A 39 4.68 0.80 7.35
N ALA A 40 3.87 1.26 8.30
CA ALA A 40 2.42 1.06 8.24
C ALA A 40 1.82 1.73 6.99
N GLN A 41 2.18 2.99 6.73
CA GLN A 41 1.76 3.72 5.53
C GLN A 41 2.21 3.00 4.26
N GLN A 42 3.48 2.61 4.17
CA GLN A 42 4.04 2.00 2.95
C GLN A 42 3.38 0.66 2.63
N ALA A 43 3.05 -0.14 3.65
CA ALA A 43 2.32 -1.38 3.47
C ALA A 43 0.94 -1.12 2.86
N ALA A 44 0.16 -0.22 3.47
CA ALA A 44 -1.18 0.13 3.00
C ALA A 44 -1.16 0.66 1.56
N GLU A 45 -0.24 1.57 1.24
CA GLU A 45 -0.11 2.17 -0.08
C GLU A 45 0.21 1.12 -1.16
N LYS A 46 1.15 0.20 -0.87
CA LYS A 46 1.54 -0.85 -1.81
C LYS A 46 0.41 -1.86 -2.04
N PHE A 47 -0.34 -2.21 -1.00
CA PHE A 47 -1.52 -3.08 -1.16
C PHE A 47 -2.60 -2.43 -2.01
N ILE A 48 -2.90 -1.15 -1.78
CA ILE A 48 -3.83 -0.36 -2.60
C ILE A 48 -3.35 -0.33 -4.06
N LYS A 49 -2.08 -0.03 -4.29
CA LYS A 49 -1.49 0.01 -5.64
C LYS A 49 -1.54 -1.36 -6.33
N ALA A 50 -1.39 -2.46 -5.59
CA ALA A 50 -1.54 -3.80 -6.15
C ALA A 50 -2.96 -4.04 -6.67
N VAL A 51 -3.98 -3.63 -5.91
CA VAL A 51 -5.39 -3.70 -6.36
C VAL A 51 -5.59 -2.86 -7.62
N LEU A 52 -5.08 -1.63 -7.64
CA LEU A 52 -5.17 -0.75 -8.82
C LEU A 52 -4.46 -1.35 -10.04
N ALA A 53 -3.30 -1.98 -9.86
CA ALA A 53 -2.56 -2.64 -10.92
C ALA A 53 -3.35 -3.81 -11.54
N VAL A 54 -4.00 -4.65 -10.71
CA VAL A 54 -4.89 -5.72 -11.19
C VAL A 54 -6.01 -5.16 -12.07
N HIS A 55 -6.59 -4.01 -11.69
CA HIS A 55 -7.63 -3.32 -12.45
C HIS A 55 -7.09 -2.52 -13.65
N GLY A 56 -5.78 -2.44 -13.83
CA GLY A 56 -5.13 -1.66 -14.89
C GLY A 56 -5.27 -0.15 -14.75
N ILE A 57 -5.48 0.32 -13.52
CA ILE A 57 -5.59 1.75 -13.24
C ILE A 57 -4.19 2.30 -13.01
N VAL A 58 -3.82 3.30 -13.82
CA VAL A 58 -2.56 4.01 -13.65
C VAL A 58 -2.66 4.91 -12.43
N TYR A 59 -1.82 4.65 -11.44
CA TYR A 59 -1.70 5.48 -10.24
C TYR A 59 -0.40 6.29 -10.30
N ARG A 60 -0.41 7.48 -9.70
CA ARG A 60 0.81 8.29 -9.62
C ARG A 60 1.77 7.70 -8.60
N ARG A 61 3.09 7.86 -8.84
CA ARG A 61 4.15 7.58 -7.85
C ARG A 61 4.22 8.69 -6.80
N THR A 62 3.09 8.98 -6.16
CA THR A 62 2.98 9.87 -5.01
C THR A 62 2.76 9.01 -3.77
N HIS A 63 3.47 9.29 -2.66
CA HIS A 63 3.23 8.63 -1.36
C HIS A 63 2.03 9.26 -0.64
N ASP A 64 0.95 9.46 -1.38
CA ASP A 64 -0.29 10.09 -0.92
C ASP A 64 -1.37 9.01 -0.84
N LEU A 65 -1.52 8.46 0.38
CA LEU A 65 -2.46 7.40 0.70
C LEU A 65 -3.91 7.81 0.41
N LEU A 66 -4.30 9.05 0.70
CA LEU A 66 -5.66 9.54 0.51
C LEU A 66 -6.03 9.53 -0.97
N ARG A 67 -5.11 10.00 -1.81
CA ARG A 67 -5.27 9.97 -3.26
C ARG A 67 -5.36 8.55 -3.81
N ALA A 68 -4.57 7.61 -3.28
CA ALA A 68 -4.60 6.22 -3.70
C ALA A 68 -5.90 5.52 -3.26
N ALA A 69 -6.38 5.80 -2.06
CA ALA A 69 -7.60 5.26 -1.50
C ALA A 69 -8.83 5.72 -2.29
N HIS A 70 -8.94 7.03 -2.59
CA HIS A 70 -10.01 7.57 -3.43
C HIS A 70 -10.09 6.91 -4.82
N ALA A 71 -8.97 6.49 -5.41
CA ALA A 71 -8.97 5.79 -6.70
C ALA A 71 -9.57 4.38 -6.60
N VAL A 72 -9.30 3.65 -5.51
CA VAL A 72 -9.91 2.33 -5.26
C VAL A 72 -11.42 2.47 -5.04
N ALA A 73 -11.80 3.43 -4.21
CA ALA A 73 -13.19 3.77 -3.88
C ALA A 73 -14.05 3.98 -5.15
N ALA A 74 -13.55 4.82 -6.06
CA ALA A 74 -14.20 5.10 -7.35
C ALA A 74 -14.34 3.86 -8.25
N THR A 75 -13.45 2.88 -8.10
CA THR A 75 -13.46 1.64 -8.90
C THR A 75 -14.48 0.63 -8.38
N HIS A 76 -14.74 0.61 -7.07
CA HIS A 76 -15.57 -0.42 -6.40
C HIS A 76 -16.88 0.14 -5.83
N SER A 77 -17.28 1.36 -6.19
CA SER A 77 -18.48 2.04 -5.66
C SER A 77 -18.52 2.07 -4.12
N CYS A 78 -17.35 2.24 -3.49
CA CYS A 78 -17.23 2.37 -2.04
C CYS A 78 -16.94 3.84 -1.68
N THR A 79 -17.51 4.34 -0.58
CA THR A 79 -17.21 5.67 -0.05
C THR A 79 -16.03 5.61 0.92
N ILE A 80 -15.14 6.60 0.85
CA ILE A 80 -14.11 6.83 1.86
C ILE A 80 -14.43 8.18 2.48
N ASP A 81 -14.87 8.16 3.74
CA ASP A 81 -15.08 9.35 4.57
C ASP A 81 -13.74 9.84 5.16
#